data_AF-A0A182TMZ7-F1
#
_entry.id   AF-A0A182TMZ7-F1
#
_cell.length_a   1.000
_cell.length_b   1.000
_cell.length_c   1.000
_cell.angle_alpha   90.00
_cell.angle_beta   90.00
_cell.angle_gamma   90.00
#
_symmetry.space_group_name_H-M   'P 1'
#
loop_
_entity.id
_entity.type
_entity.pdbx_description
1 polymer ?
#
loop_
_entity_poly.entity_id
_entity_poly.type
_entity_poly.pdbx_seq_one_letter_code
_entity_poly.pdbx_strand_id
1 'polypeptide(L)'
;MCSNRSAFGLLLLAWLASVTILSVEAYSTPPPTTSNCTAISTFDAALQECVIQLGIAPERLDQEYNLLLYPADRDTMCLVRCIGVLLRFWNDTTGLREATIRQYYEPAPEDQDYQNRTRSCLAALEPSVTDVCERAHRSFLCYHQHYGYLRRTDRYVPKTPLEMKQIQQDCVDVYGLDPARLNHYQDGQFPDDPETQCFVRCVGLRAGLYTDRDGPNIDRMYIQCESCADETLFRAKAGECIAAQRRHKLSKCTAAYRTLYHCFRDDQLDLYASLTTAAAAVTTTTTTKKSTPPNAIPALSVRKPCDRAKLSPDAWQLEIILEGLYNRKH
;
A
#
# COMPACT_ATOMS: atom_id res chain seq x y z
N MET A 1 103.67 -4.09 -18.08
CA MET A 1 103.69 -5.27 -18.98
C MET A 1 102.57 -6.20 -18.53
N CYS A 2 101.80 -6.79 -19.47
CA CYS A 2 100.78 -7.84 -19.23
C CYS A 2 99.56 -7.46 -18.35
N SER A 3 98.37 -8.05 -18.48
CA SER A 3 97.73 -8.70 -19.65
C SER A 3 96.19 -8.80 -19.46
N ASN A 4 95.48 -9.16 -20.54
CA ASN A 4 94.08 -9.66 -20.62
C ASN A 4 93.72 -10.70 -19.52
N ARG A 5 92.45 -10.97 -19.14
CA ARG A 5 91.06 -10.65 -19.60
C ARG A 5 90.12 -10.92 -18.39
N SER A 6 88.80 -10.68 -18.31
CA SER A 6 87.67 -10.16 -19.12
C SER A 6 86.50 -9.81 -18.13
N ALA A 7 85.25 -9.44 -18.43
CA ALA A 7 84.42 -9.45 -19.66
C ALA A 7 83.35 -8.31 -19.65
N PHE A 8 82.06 -8.62 -19.87
CA PHE A 8 80.89 -7.73 -19.95
C PHE A 8 80.08 -7.70 -18.63
N GLY A 9 79.25 -6.67 -18.38
CA GLY A 9 78.19 -6.83 -17.35
C GLY A 9 77.37 -5.67 -16.77
N LEU A 10 77.30 -4.46 -17.36
CA LEU A 10 76.26 -3.42 -17.13
C LEU A 10 75.87 -2.94 -15.69
N LEU A 11 76.05 -1.62 -15.46
CA LEU A 11 75.20 -0.67 -14.69
C LEU A 11 74.58 -1.11 -13.33
N LEU A 12 74.99 -0.57 -12.17
CA LEU A 12 74.77 0.80 -11.65
C LEU A 12 73.32 1.26 -11.45
N LEU A 13 73.11 1.83 -10.26
CA LEU A 13 72.16 2.87 -9.78
C LEU A 13 71.40 2.38 -8.53
N ALA A 14 71.01 3.18 -7.55
CA ALA A 14 71.42 4.46 -6.96
C ALA A 14 70.30 4.80 -5.95
N TRP A 15 70.63 5.29 -4.75
CA TRP A 15 69.60 5.60 -3.73
C TRP A 15 68.92 6.94 -3.99
N LEU A 16 67.58 6.97 -4.01
CA LEU A 16 66.77 8.14 -3.70
C LEU A 16 65.54 7.69 -2.90
N ALA A 17 65.15 8.49 -1.89
CA ALA A 17 63.98 8.21 -1.05
C ALA A 17 62.72 8.83 -1.65
N SER A 18 61.77 8.00 -2.06
CA SER A 18 60.48 8.44 -2.60
C SER A 18 59.53 8.86 -1.48
N VAL A 19 59.31 10.17 -1.32
CA VAL A 19 58.15 10.68 -0.56
C VAL A 19 56.90 10.41 -1.38
N THR A 20 56.21 9.31 -1.08
CA THR A 20 54.92 8.99 -1.71
C THR A 20 53.85 9.94 -1.20
N ILE A 21 53.53 10.96 -2.00
CA ILE A 21 52.29 11.73 -1.83
C ILE A 21 51.14 10.73 -2.02
N LEU A 22 50.44 10.40 -0.94
CA LEU A 22 49.18 9.70 -1.02
C LEU A 22 48.16 10.63 -1.65
N SER A 23 47.99 10.51 -2.96
CA SER A 23 46.85 11.07 -3.68
C SER A 23 45.59 10.47 -3.09
N VAL A 24 44.89 11.24 -2.24
CA VAL A 24 43.54 10.90 -1.80
C VAL A 24 42.65 10.98 -3.02
N GLU A 25 42.44 9.84 -3.67
CA GLU A 25 41.33 9.68 -4.60
C GLU A 25 40.06 9.91 -3.80
N ALA A 26 39.49 11.11 -3.96
CA ALA A 26 38.18 11.43 -3.45
C ALA A 26 37.18 10.55 -4.23
N TYR A 27 36.90 9.37 -3.68
CA TYR A 27 35.82 8.51 -4.14
C TYR A 27 34.56 9.35 -4.15
N SER A 28 34.17 9.77 -5.34
CA SER A 28 32.91 10.46 -5.59
C SER A 28 31.81 9.44 -5.36
N THR A 29 31.42 9.25 -4.10
CA THR A 29 30.22 8.52 -3.73
C THR A 29 29.09 9.03 -4.61
N PRO A 30 28.37 8.18 -5.36
CA PRO A 30 27.23 8.64 -6.12
C PRO A 30 26.30 9.41 -5.17
N PRO A 31 25.72 10.54 -5.59
CA PRO A 31 24.84 11.32 -4.74
C PRO A 31 23.75 10.37 -4.19
N PRO A 32 23.39 10.47 -2.89
CA PRO A 32 22.53 9.50 -2.24
C PRO A 32 21.26 9.34 -3.09
N THR A 33 21.07 8.12 -3.60
CA THR A 33 19.96 7.82 -4.50
C THR A 33 18.68 8.21 -3.78
N THR A 34 17.92 9.12 -4.40
CA THR A 34 16.70 9.71 -3.84
C THR A 34 15.88 8.63 -3.16
N SER A 35 15.63 8.79 -1.86
CA SER A 35 15.02 7.77 -1.00
C SER A 35 13.87 7.09 -1.73
N ASN A 36 14.08 5.82 -2.12
CA ASN A 36 13.13 5.07 -2.94
C ASN A 36 11.90 4.72 -2.09
N CYS A 37 11.01 5.70 -1.96
CA CYS A 37 9.81 5.59 -1.14
C CYS A 37 8.87 4.51 -1.66
N THR A 38 9.04 4.06 -2.91
CA THR A 38 8.37 2.90 -3.49
C THR A 38 8.83 1.62 -2.79
N ALA A 39 8.03 1.15 -1.81
CA ALA A 39 8.29 -0.13 -1.16
C ALA A 39 7.96 -1.28 -2.12
N ILE A 40 8.98 -2.11 -2.36
CA ILE A 40 8.90 -3.36 -3.10
C ILE A 40 9.54 -4.42 -2.20
N SER A 41 8.91 -5.60 -2.15
CA SER A 41 9.42 -6.73 -1.38
C SER A 41 8.99 -8.05 -2.02
N THR A 42 9.77 -9.10 -1.79
CA THR A 42 9.39 -10.49 -2.06
C THR A 42 8.61 -11.07 -0.87
N PHE A 43 7.94 -12.21 -1.08
CA PHE A 43 7.36 -12.95 0.04
C PHE A 43 8.46 -13.49 0.97
N ASP A 44 9.53 -14.04 0.40
CA ASP A 44 10.66 -14.65 1.10
C ASP A 44 11.38 -13.68 2.05
N ALA A 45 11.50 -12.40 1.68
CA ALA A 45 12.11 -11.38 2.54
C ALA A 45 11.28 -11.11 3.79
N ALA A 46 9.96 -10.97 3.65
CA ALA A 46 9.05 -10.81 4.78
C ALA A 46 8.94 -12.09 5.64
N LEU A 47 9.00 -13.27 5.03
CA LEU A 47 9.09 -14.56 5.72
C LEU A 47 10.36 -14.62 6.61
N GLN A 48 11.53 -14.28 6.05
CA GLN A 48 12.80 -14.23 6.77
C GLN A 48 12.75 -13.22 7.93
N GLU A 49 12.24 -12.01 7.68
CA GLU A 49 12.10 -10.96 8.69
C GLU A 49 11.18 -11.39 9.85
N CYS A 50 10.01 -11.97 9.53
CA CYS A 50 9.05 -12.39 10.53
C CYS A 50 9.48 -13.62 11.35
N VAL A 51 10.21 -14.58 10.77
CA VAL A 51 10.81 -15.69 11.54
C VAL A 51 11.76 -15.14 12.61
N ILE A 52 12.60 -14.15 12.25
CA ILE A 52 13.52 -13.49 13.18
C ILE A 52 12.76 -12.66 14.23
N GLN A 53 11.79 -11.83 13.83
CA GLN A 53 11.06 -10.94 14.75
C GLN A 53 10.17 -11.70 15.75
N LEU A 54 9.63 -12.85 15.36
CA LEU A 54 8.79 -13.70 16.24
C LEU A 54 9.61 -14.70 17.06
N GLY A 55 10.93 -14.82 16.83
CA GLY A 55 11.78 -15.77 17.53
C GLY A 55 11.50 -17.24 17.18
N ILE A 56 10.97 -17.49 15.98
CA ILE A 56 10.64 -18.85 15.52
C ILE A 56 11.93 -19.61 15.22
N ALA A 57 11.98 -20.89 15.62
CA ALA A 57 13.14 -21.76 15.39
C ALA A 57 13.54 -21.76 13.90
N PRO A 58 14.78 -21.36 13.54
CA PRO A 58 15.17 -21.13 12.15
C PRO A 58 15.11 -22.41 11.30
N GLU A 59 15.17 -23.58 11.92
CA GLU A 59 15.01 -24.88 11.25
C GLU A 59 13.65 -25.02 10.55
N ARG A 60 12.58 -24.40 11.09
CA ARG A 60 11.24 -24.41 10.47
C ARG A 60 11.20 -23.67 9.14
N LEU A 61 12.12 -22.72 8.90
CA LEU A 61 12.21 -22.00 7.64
C LEU A 61 12.46 -22.97 6.47
N ASP A 62 13.45 -23.85 6.60
CA ASP A 62 13.82 -24.80 5.55
C ASP A 62 13.02 -26.11 5.59
N GLN A 63 12.57 -26.54 6.77
CA GLN A 63 11.82 -27.78 6.94
C GLN A 63 10.32 -27.64 6.67
N GLU A 64 9.77 -26.43 6.74
CA GLU A 64 8.33 -26.18 6.57
C GLU A 64 8.06 -25.04 5.57
N TYR A 65 8.43 -23.80 5.91
CA TYR A 65 7.92 -22.62 5.20
C TYR A 65 8.46 -22.48 3.77
N ASN A 66 9.73 -22.82 3.53
CA ASN A 66 10.32 -22.89 2.20
C ASN A 66 9.73 -24.04 1.35
N LEU A 67 9.20 -25.09 1.99
CA LEU A 67 8.46 -26.17 1.35
C LEU A 67 6.96 -25.85 1.19
N LEU A 68 6.56 -24.61 1.48
CA LEU A 68 5.18 -24.12 1.44
C LEU A 68 4.24 -24.83 2.44
N LEU A 69 4.78 -25.36 3.53
CA LEU A 69 3.98 -25.94 4.61
C LEU A 69 3.67 -24.88 5.67
N TYR A 70 2.38 -24.61 5.88
CA TYR A 70 1.89 -23.62 6.86
C TYR A 70 0.91 -24.28 7.87
N PRO A 71 1.41 -25.13 8.79
CA PRO A 71 0.57 -25.81 9.78
C PRO A 71 -0.22 -24.86 10.69
N ALA A 72 -1.25 -25.40 11.35
CA ALA A 72 -2.18 -24.66 12.22
C ALA A 72 -1.68 -24.56 13.68
N ASP A 73 -0.39 -24.28 13.88
CA ASP A 73 0.18 -23.97 15.19
C ASP A 73 0.28 -22.45 15.43
N ARG A 74 0.46 -22.04 16.69
CA ARG A 74 0.41 -20.63 17.08
C ARG A 74 1.47 -19.77 16.38
N ASP A 75 2.68 -20.31 16.24
CA ASP A 75 3.81 -19.58 15.68
C ASP A 75 3.59 -19.35 14.19
N THR A 76 3.19 -20.41 13.45
CA THR A 76 2.86 -20.31 12.03
C THR A 76 1.67 -19.40 11.76
N MET A 77 0.64 -19.42 12.63
CA MET A 77 -0.49 -18.48 12.51
C MET A 77 -0.03 -17.02 12.63
N CYS A 78 0.79 -16.71 13.64
CA CYS A 78 1.28 -15.35 13.84
C CYS A 78 2.38 -14.94 12.83
N LEU A 79 3.13 -15.91 12.27
CA LEU A 79 4.04 -15.72 11.15
C LEU A 79 3.30 -15.25 9.90
N VAL A 80 2.23 -15.95 9.51
CA VAL A 80 1.40 -15.57 8.36
C VAL A 80 0.77 -14.18 8.57
N ARG A 81 0.31 -13.87 9.79
CA ARG A 81 -0.12 -12.51 10.14
C ARG A 81 1.00 -11.48 9.97
N CYS A 82 2.19 -11.75 10.49
CA CYS A 82 3.33 -10.84 10.39
C CYS A 82 3.70 -10.55 8.93
N ILE A 83 3.81 -11.59 8.10
CA ILE A 83 4.07 -11.46 6.65
C ILE A 83 2.97 -10.63 5.99
N GLY A 84 1.70 -10.87 6.34
CA GLY A 84 0.57 -10.09 5.85
C GLY A 84 0.61 -8.61 6.25
N VAL A 85 1.09 -8.28 7.45
CA VAL A 85 1.23 -6.90 7.92
C VAL A 85 2.41 -6.19 7.24
N LEU A 86 3.54 -6.86 7.02
CA LEU A 86 4.69 -6.32 6.28
C LEU A 86 4.37 -6.10 4.80
N LEU A 87 3.79 -7.10 4.14
CA LEU A 87 3.39 -7.06 2.73
C LEU A 87 2.03 -6.38 2.48
N ARG A 88 1.42 -5.84 3.54
CA ARG A 88 0.17 -5.05 3.54
C ARG A 88 -1.05 -5.79 2.98
N PHE A 89 -1.03 -7.12 2.91
CA PHE A 89 -2.21 -7.90 2.56
C PHE A 89 -3.11 -8.24 3.77
N TRP A 90 -2.65 -7.98 4.99
CA TRP A 90 -3.42 -8.15 6.22
C TRP A 90 -3.48 -6.87 7.05
N ASN A 91 -4.64 -6.61 7.63
CA ASN A 91 -4.91 -5.58 8.61
C ASN A 91 -5.74 -6.22 9.75
N ASP A 92 -5.34 -6.05 11.01
CA ASP A 92 -6.03 -6.70 12.13
C ASP A 92 -7.49 -6.24 12.29
N THR A 93 -7.79 -4.99 11.91
CA THR A 93 -9.12 -4.39 12.00
C THR A 93 -10.01 -4.83 10.83
N THR A 94 -9.55 -4.60 9.59
CA THR A 94 -10.37 -4.83 8.37
C THR A 94 -10.22 -6.23 7.78
N GLY A 95 -9.17 -6.97 8.13
CA GLY A 95 -8.91 -8.34 7.68
C GLY A 95 -8.02 -8.42 6.44
N LEU A 96 -8.44 -9.27 5.48
CA LEU A 96 -7.68 -9.57 4.28
C LEU A 96 -7.90 -8.53 3.18
N ARG A 97 -6.83 -7.98 2.61
CA ARG A 97 -6.87 -7.17 1.39
C ARG A 97 -6.69 -8.09 0.16
N GLU A 98 -7.78 -8.62 -0.37
CA GLU A 98 -7.80 -9.55 -1.52
C GLU A 98 -6.96 -9.07 -2.71
N ALA A 99 -7.11 -7.79 -3.09
CA ALA A 99 -6.34 -7.16 -4.17
C ALA A 99 -4.82 -7.17 -3.90
N THR A 100 -4.39 -7.15 -2.64
CA THR A 100 -2.99 -7.07 -2.23
C THR A 100 -2.36 -8.45 -2.00
N ILE A 101 -3.07 -9.45 -1.45
CA ILE A 101 -2.53 -10.82 -1.34
C ILE A 101 -2.36 -11.47 -2.71
N ARG A 102 -3.33 -11.30 -3.61
CA ARG A 102 -3.38 -12.05 -4.87
C ARG A 102 -2.20 -11.79 -5.79
N GLN A 103 -1.51 -10.64 -5.69
CA GLN A 103 -0.33 -10.36 -6.52
C GLN A 103 0.80 -11.36 -6.22
N TYR A 104 0.87 -11.88 -4.99
CA TYR A 104 1.84 -12.89 -4.59
C TYR A 104 1.50 -14.29 -5.12
N TYR A 105 0.39 -14.49 -5.83
CA TYR A 105 -0.04 -15.77 -6.36
C TYR A 105 -0.23 -15.75 -7.88
N GLU A 106 -0.08 -16.90 -8.52
CA GLU A 106 -0.36 -17.10 -9.94
C GLU A 106 -1.19 -18.37 -10.16
N PRO A 107 -2.40 -18.30 -10.76
CA PRO A 107 -3.18 -19.49 -11.08
C PRO A 107 -2.47 -20.36 -12.11
N ALA A 108 -2.85 -21.65 -12.18
CA ALA A 108 -2.48 -22.50 -13.31
C ALA A 108 -3.21 -22.00 -14.57
N PRO A 109 -2.57 -21.93 -15.76
CA PRO A 109 -3.21 -21.42 -16.99
C PRO A 109 -4.52 -22.14 -17.38
N GLU A 110 -4.62 -23.42 -17.06
CA GLU A 110 -5.79 -24.28 -17.27
C GLU A 110 -6.89 -24.11 -16.21
N ASP A 111 -6.59 -23.48 -15.07
CA ASP A 111 -7.55 -23.28 -13.99
C ASP A 111 -8.35 -21.99 -14.19
N GLN A 112 -9.65 -22.14 -14.43
CA GLN A 112 -10.60 -21.03 -14.64
C GLN A 112 -11.50 -20.79 -13.41
N ASP A 113 -11.39 -21.59 -12.36
CA ASP A 113 -12.29 -21.58 -11.20
C ASP A 113 -11.61 -21.15 -9.89
N TYR A 114 -10.28 -21.00 -9.89
CA TYR A 114 -9.46 -20.55 -8.76
C TYR A 114 -10.06 -19.36 -7.98
N GLN A 115 -10.64 -18.37 -8.67
CA GLN A 115 -11.29 -17.23 -8.02
C GLN A 115 -12.54 -17.64 -7.23
N ASN A 116 -13.40 -18.47 -7.81
CA ASN A 116 -14.64 -18.92 -7.18
C ASN A 116 -14.35 -19.82 -5.98
N ARG A 117 -13.41 -20.75 -6.10
CA ARG A 117 -12.98 -21.61 -4.98
C ARG A 117 -12.37 -20.80 -3.85
N THR A 118 -11.48 -19.85 -4.16
CA THR A 118 -10.87 -18.98 -3.14
C THR A 118 -11.93 -18.14 -2.42
N ARG A 119 -12.84 -17.49 -3.17
CA ARG A 119 -13.97 -16.72 -2.61
C ARG A 119 -14.90 -17.59 -1.76
N SER A 120 -15.16 -18.82 -2.19
CA SER A 120 -16.03 -19.77 -1.46
C SER A 120 -15.39 -20.22 -0.15
N CYS A 121 -14.07 -20.45 -0.12
CA CYS A 121 -13.32 -20.71 1.10
C CYS A 121 -13.35 -19.51 2.06
N LEU A 122 -13.10 -18.30 1.55
CA LEU A 122 -13.16 -17.06 2.36
C LEU A 122 -14.56 -16.83 2.96
N ALA A 123 -15.62 -17.05 2.17
CA ALA A 123 -17.00 -16.93 2.62
C ALA A 123 -17.44 -18.01 3.63
N ALA A 124 -16.69 -19.12 3.73
CA ALA A 124 -16.91 -20.19 4.69
C ALA A 124 -16.09 -20.02 6.00
N LEU A 125 -15.31 -18.95 6.15
CA LEU A 125 -14.59 -18.65 7.38
C LEU A 125 -15.54 -18.14 8.47
N GLU A 126 -15.43 -18.69 9.68
CA GLU A 126 -16.29 -18.35 10.81
C GLU A 126 -16.06 -16.91 11.30
N PRO A 127 -17.08 -16.01 11.26
CA PRO A 127 -16.94 -14.63 11.75
C PRO A 127 -16.70 -14.52 13.27
N SER A 128 -16.88 -15.62 14.02
CA SER A 128 -16.69 -15.72 15.46
C SER A 128 -15.23 -15.89 15.89
N VAL A 129 -14.30 -16.18 14.97
CA VAL A 129 -12.87 -16.25 15.30
C VAL A 129 -12.35 -14.84 15.55
N THR A 130 -12.09 -14.50 16.81
CA THR A 130 -11.60 -13.17 17.21
C THR A 130 -10.08 -13.03 17.15
N ASP A 131 -9.33 -14.14 17.13
CA ASP A 131 -7.88 -14.09 17.13
C ASP A 131 -7.32 -13.66 15.77
N VAL A 132 -6.48 -12.62 15.78
CA VAL A 132 -5.94 -12.00 14.58
C VAL A 132 -4.91 -12.87 13.85
N CYS A 133 -4.21 -13.77 14.55
CA CYS A 133 -3.27 -14.70 13.91
C CYS A 133 -4.03 -15.83 13.20
N GLU A 134 -5.03 -16.44 13.86
CA GLU A 134 -5.86 -17.48 13.26
C GLU A 134 -6.66 -16.96 12.05
N ARG A 135 -7.27 -15.77 12.18
CA ARG A 135 -7.97 -15.12 11.05
C ARG A 135 -7.04 -14.94 9.84
N ALA A 136 -5.85 -14.38 10.04
CA ALA A 136 -4.87 -14.17 8.98
C ALA A 136 -4.43 -15.48 8.31
N HIS A 137 -4.15 -16.51 9.13
CA HIS A 137 -3.75 -17.84 8.69
C HIS A 137 -4.82 -18.53 7.84
N ARG A 138 -6.07 -18.57 8.33
CA ARG A 138 -7.19 -19.19 7.60
C ARG A 138 -7.51 -18.44 6.30
N SER A 139 -7.44 -17.11 6.30
CA SER A 139 -7.59 -16.29 5.10
C SER A 139 -6.48 -16.53 4.06
N PHE A 140 -5.23 -16.65 4.51
CA PHE A 140 -4.08 -16.98 3.66
C PHE A 140 -4.19 -18.40 3.08
N LEU A 141 -4.60 -19.39 3.88
CA LEU A 141 -4.76 -20.78 3.42
C LEU A 141 -5.77 -20.90 2.28
N CYS A 142 -6.86 -20.11 2.26
CA CYS A 142 -7.77 -20.08 1.12
C CYS A 142 -7.06 -19.69 -0.20
N TYR A 143 -6.17 -18.70 -0.17
CA TYR A 143 -5.34 -18.36 -1.34
C TYR A 143 -4.33 -19.48 -1.65
N HIS A 144 -3.65 -19.97 -0.62
CA HIS A 144 -2.60 -20.97 -0.72
C HIS A 144 -3.07 -22.32 -1.29
N GLN A 145 -4.32 -22.70 -1.03
CA GLN A 145 -4.91 -23.97 -1.43
C GLN A 145 -5.77 -23.89 -2.69
N HIS A 146 -6.25 -22.69 -3.06
CA HIS A 146 -7.25 -22.56 -4.14
C HIS A 146 -6.95 -21.50 -5.21
N TYR A 147 -6.08 -20.52 -4.96
CA TYR A 147 -5.82 -19.45 -5.93
C TYR A 147 -4.69 -19.79 -6.92
N GLY A 148 -3.63 -20.48 -6.46
CA GLY A 148 -2.53 -20.91 -7.32
C GLY A 148 -1.18 -20.96 -6.62
N TYR A 149 -0.11 -20.83 -7.39
CA TYR A 149 1.28 -20.95 -6.92
C TYR A 149 1.80 -19.63 -6.32
N LEU A 150 2.39 -19.69 -5.13
CA LEU A 150 3.05 -18.56 -4.50
C LEU A 150 4.29 -18.12 -5.32
N ARG A 151 4.37 -16.84 -5.68
CA ARG A 151 5.45 -16.21 -6.44
C ARG A 151 6.45 -15.54 -5.49
N ARG A 152 7.70 -15.99 -5.54
CA ARG A 152 8.85 -15.43 -4.78
C ARG A 152 9.43 -14.12 -5.38
N THR A 153 8.75 -13.53 -6.37
CA THR A 153 9.17 -12.31 -7.07
C THR A 153 8.87 -11.04 -6.29
N ASP A 154 9.59 -9.97 -6.59
CA ASP A 154 9.30 -8.61 -6.13
C ASP A 154 7.88 -8.15 -6.49
N ARG A 155 7.16 -7.60 -5.50
CA ARG A 155 5.78 -7.11 -5.62
C ARG A 155 5.60 -5.75 -4.95
N TYR A 156 4.50 -5.07 -5.28
CA TYR A 156 4.23 -3.72 -4.79
C TYR A 156 3.61 -3.76 -3.39
N VAL A 157 4.27 -3.12 -2.43
CA VAL A 157 3.75 -2.97 -1.07
C VAL A 157 2.99 -1.63 -0.99
N PRO A 158 1.64 -1.64 -0.97
CA PRO A 158 0.86 -0.41 -0.95
C PRO A 158 1.10 0.40 0.32
N LYS A 159 1.03 1.71 0.19
CA LYS A 159 1.38 2.66 1.24
C LYS A 159 0.30 2.81 2.28
N THR A 160 0.74 2.87 3.54
CA THR A 160 -0.11 3.34 4.63
C THR A 160 -0.44 4.83 4.46
N PRO A 161 -1.53 5.33 5.09
CA PRO A 161 -1.85 6.76 5.10
C PRO A 161 -0.72 7.63 5.67
N LEU A 162 0.07 7.10 6.61
CA LEU A 162 1.23 7.81 7.16
C LEU A 162 2.38 7.92 6.16
N GLU A 163 2.70 6.84 5.43
CA GLU A 163 3.67 6.87 4.34
C GLU A 163 3.22 7.80 3.20
N MET A 164 1.93 7.79 2.85
CA MET A 164 1.38 8.73 1.87
C MET A 164 1.48 10.18 2.34
N LYS A 165 1.14 10.47 3.61
CA LYS A 165 1.28 11.82 4.19
C LYS A 165 2.75 12.28 4.22
N GLN A 166 3.70 11.39 4.51
CA GLN A 166 5.12 11.73 4.41
C GLN A 166 5.55 12.01 2.96
N ILE A 167 5.13 11.17 2.01
CA ILE A 167 5.39 11.39 0.57
C ILE A 167 4.80 12.73 0.09
N GLN A 168 3.61 13.11 0.57
CA GLN A 168 3.02 14.42 0.31
C GLN A 168 3.87 15.56 0.91
N GLN A 169 4.27 15.48 2.18
CA GLN A 169 5.13 16.49 2.82
C GLN A 169 6.46 16.65 2.08
N ASP A 170 7.15 15.55 1.78
CA ASP A 170 8.40 15.56 1.00
C ASP A 170 8.24 16.27 -0.36
N CYS A 171 7.05 16.17 -0.98
CA CYS A 171 6.75 16.78 -2.27
C CYS A 171 6.32 18.26 -2.17
N VAL A 172 5.80 18.71 -1.03
CA VAL A 172 5.68 20.14 -0.69
C VAL A 172 7.08 20.74 -0.54
N ASP A 173 7.92 20.09 0.25
CA ASP A 173 9.27 20.59 0.59
C ASP A 173 10.20 20.65 -0.62
N VAL A 174 10.24 19.60 -1.45
CA VAL A 174 11.07 19.54 -2.68
C VAL A 174 10.73 20.62 -3.70
N TYR A 175 9.47 21.06 -3.75
CA TYR A 175 9.01 22.09 -4.68
C TYR A 175 8.90 23.49 -4.03
N GLY A 176 9.24 23.63 -2.74
CA GLY A 176 9.16 24.89 -2.00
C GLY A 176 7.74 25.46 -1.91
N LEU A 177 6.73 24.59 -1.86
CA LEU A 177 5.32 25.00 -1.84
C LEU A 177 4.93 25.54 -0.47
N ASP A 178 3.92 26.43 -0.44
CA ASP A 178 3.30 26.87 0.81
C ASP A 178 2.78 25.65 1.61
N PRO A 179 3.22 25.43 2.87
CA PRO A 179 2.74 24.32 3.69
C PRO A 179 1.21 24.28 3.87
N ALA A 180 0.51 25.41 3.75
CA ALA A 180 -0.95 25.45 3.77
C ALA A 180 -1.59 24.65 2.62
N ARG A 181 -0.93 24.52 1.46
CA ARG A 181 -1.40 23.69 0.33
C ARG A 181 -1.56 22.22 0.72
N LEU A 182 -0.78 21.71 1.67
CA LEU A 182 -0.91 20.32 2.12
C LEU A 182 -2.28 20.03 2.74
N ASN A 183 -2.87 21.00 3.45
CA ASN A 183 -4.22 20.88 3.99
C ASN A 183 -5.25 20.83 2.86
N HIS A 184 -5.15 21.74 1.88
CA HIS A 184 -6.01 21.72 0.68
C HIS A 184 -5.94 20.38 -0.07
N TYR A 185 -4.74 19.82 -0.27
CA TYR A 185 -4.59 18.50 -0.90
C TYR A 185 -5.19 17.35 -0.05
N GLN A 186 -5.12 17.43 1.29
CA GLN A 186 -5.75 16.48 2.22
C GLN A 186 -7.27 16.64 2.30
N ASP A 187 -7.80 17.82 1.98
CA ASP A 187 -9.23 18.08 1.76
C ASP A 187 -9.70 17.71 0.33
N GLY A 188 -8.86 17.09 -0.49
CA GLY A 188 -9.16 16.71 -1.88
C GLY A 188 -9.18 17.88 -2.87
N GLN A 189 -8.70 19.07 -2.49
CA GLN A 189 -8.71 20.29 -3.29
C GLN A 189 -7.42 20.39 -4.12
N PHE A 190 -7.48 19.93 -5.37
CA PHE A 190 -6.38 20.04 -6.34
C PHE A 190 -6.75 21.07 -7.45
N PRO A 191 -6.22 22.30 -7.39
CA PRO A 191 -6.33 23.26 -8.49
C PRO A 191 -5.45 22.87 -9.69
N ASP A 192 -5.81 23.33 -10.90
CA ASP A 192 -5.06 23.07 -12.14
C ASP A 192 -3.96 24.12 -12.38
N ASP A 193 -3.11 24.34 -11.36
CA ASP A 193 -1.93 25.22 -11.40
C ASP A 193 -0.62 24.42 -11.59
N PRO A 194 0.43 25.00 -12.18
CA PRO A 194 1.70 24.29 -12.46
C PRO A 194 2.32 23.62 -11.23
N GLU A 195 2.22 24.25 -10.07
CA GLU A 195 2.74 23.76 -8.80
C GLU A 195 1.97 22.53 -8.32
N THR A 196 0.63 22.56 -8.32
CA THR A 196 -0.20 21.38 -8.02
C THR A 196 0.03 20.26 -9.05
N GLN A 197 0.17 20.59 -10.33
CA GLN A 197 0.48 19.61 -11.37
C GLN A 197 1.81 18.88 -11.09
N CYS A 198 2.84 19.62 -10.64
CA CYS A 198 4.13 19.02 -10.30
C CYS A 198 4.12 18.29 -8.95
N PHE A 199 3.30 18.73 -7.99
CA PHE A 199 3.05 18.01 -6.74
C PHE A 199 2.44 16.62 -7.00
N VAL A 200 1.37 16.53 -7.79
CA VAL A 200 0.73 15.23 -8.14
C VAL A 200 1.71 14.31 -8.86
N ARG A 201 2.55 14.85 -9.76
CA ARG A 201 3.65 14.10 -10.38
C ARG A 201 4.63 13.56 -9.33
N CYS A 202 5.04 14.38 -8.37
CA CYS A 202 6.00 14.01 -7.33
C CYS A 202 5.46 12.87 -6.44
N VAL A 203 4.21 12.97 -5.98
CA VAL A 203 3.56 11.94 -5.16
C VAL A 203 3.44 10.63 -5.95
N GLY A 204 2.96 10.67 -7.19
CA GLY A 204 2.85 9.49 -8.04
C GLY A 204 4.18 8.78 -8.31
N LEU A 205 5.27 9.55 -8.50
CA LEU A 205 6.62 9.00 -8.65
C LEU A 205 7.13 8.38 -7.35
N ARG A 206 7.07 9.09 -6.22
CA ARG A 206 7.58 8.59 -4.91
C ARG A 206 6.82 7.35 -4.44
N ALA A 207 5.49 7.34 -4.57
CA ALA A 207 4.65 6.20 -4.23
C ALA A 207 4.79 5.00 -5.20
N GLY A 208 5.46 5.19 -6.35
CA GLY A 208 5.67 4.14 -7.36
C GLY A 208 4.44 3.83 -8.20
N LEU A 209 3.47 4.74 -8.21
CA LEU A 209 2.19 4.65 -8.94
C LEU A 209 2.28 5.22 -10.36
N TYR A 210 3.39 5.89 -10.72
CA TYR A 210 3.56 6.60 -11.98
C TYR A 210 4.99 6.50 -12.51
N THR A 211 5.18 6.53 -13.83
CA THR A 211 6.47 6.88 -14.46
C THR A 211 6.26 7.92 -15.56
N ASP A 212 7.26 8.79 -15.77
CA ASP A 212 7.27 9.75 -16.91
C ASP A 212 7.23 9.07 -18.29
N ARG A 213 7.52 7.76 -18.37
CA ARG A 213 7.61 6.99 -19.62
C ARG A 213 6.31 6.29 -19.96
N ASP A 214 5.70 5.64 -18.97
CA ASP A 214 4.58 4.72 -19.16
C ASP A 214 3.24 5.38 -18.80
N GLY A 215 3.29 6.36 -17.88
CA GLY A 215 2.12 6.97 -17.25
C GLY A 215 1.78 6.30 -15.92
N PRO A 216 0.49 6.33 -15.50
CA PRO A 216 0.02 5.67 -14.29
C PRO A 216 0.09 4.15 -14.38
N ASN A 217 0.45 3.50 -13.28
CA ASN A 217 0.38 2.05 -13.11
C ASN A 217 -0.97 1.67 -12.48
N ILE A 218 -2.02 1.62 -13.31
CA ILE A 218 -2.89 0.44 -13.43
C ILE A 218 -3.10 -0.37 -12.13
N ASP A 219 -2.38 -1.48 -12.10
CA ASP A 219 -2.38 -2.50 -11.04
C ASP A 219 -2.01 -1.92 -9.67
N ARG A 220 -0.96 -1.10 -9.59
CA ARG A 220 -0.51 -0.53 -8.31
C ARG A 220 -1.50 0.48 -7.74
N MET A 221 -2.17 1.26 -8.60
CA MET A 221 -3.22 2.17 -8.17
C MET A 221 -4.44 1.42 -7.62
N TYR A 222 -4.83 0.31 -8.24
CA TYR A 222 -5.87 -0.56 -7.69
C TYR A 222 -5.44 -1.21 -6.36
N ILE A 223 -4.21 -1.73 -6.27
CA ILE A 223 -3.67 -2.35 -5.05
C ILE A 223 -3.54 -1.33 -3.89
N GLN A 224 -3.26 -0.07 -4.21
CA GLN A 224 -3.16 1.04 -3.25
C GLN A 224 -4.51 1.48 -2.71
N CYS A 225 -5.57 1.35 -3.50
CA CYS A 225 -6.92 1.79 -3.16
C CYS A 225 -7.66 0.70 -2.34
N GLU A 226 -7.89 0.94 -1.05
CA GLU A 226 -8.55 -0.07 -0.19
C GLU A 226 -10.07 -0.22 -0.45
N SER A 227 -10.71 0.74 -1.13
CA SER A 227 -12.18 0.78 -1.32
C SER A 227 -12.63 1.20 -2.73
N CYS A 228 -11.80 0.98 -3.75
CA CYS A 228 -12.14 1.30 -5.14
C CYS A 228 -13.34 0.51 -5.68
N ALA A 229 -13.96 1.04 -6.75
CA ALA A 229 -14.96 0.34 -7.54
C ALA A 229 -14.43 -1.01 -8.11
N ASP A 230 -15.36 -1.86 -8.59
CA ASP A 230 -15.03 -3.15 -9.23
C ASP A 230 -13.83 -3.05 -10.17
N GLU A 231 -12.90 -4.00 -10.07
CA GLU A 231 -11.63 -3.94 -10.76
C GLU A 231 -11.77 -3.82 -12.28
N THR A 232 -12.76 -4.49 -12.87
CA THR A 232 -13.02 -4.47 -14.31
C THR A 232 -13.45 -3.07 -14.73
N LEU A 233 -14.35 -2.46 -13.95
CA LEU A 233 -14.84 -1.09 -14.16
C LEU A 233 -13.74 -0.05 -13.92
N PHE A 234 -12.95 -0.19 -12.86
CA PHE A 234 -11.81 0.66 -12.52
C PHE A 234 -10.78 0.67 -13.67
N ARG A 235 -10.37 -0.52 -14.14
CA ARG A 235 -9.43 -0.68 -15.26
C ARG A 235 -9.97 -0.12 -16.56
N ALA A 236 -11.25 -0.34 -16.86
CA ALA A 236 -11.88 0.17 -18.08
C ALA A 236 -11.89 1.72 -18.11
N LYS A 237 -12.42 2.35 -17.05
CA LYS A 237 -12.45 3.82 -16.89
C LYS A 237 -11.04 4.43 -16.98
N ALA A 238 -10.10 3.87 -16.23
CA ALA A 238 -8.71 4.32 -16.19
C ALA A 238 -8.05 4.22 -17.57
N GLY A 239 -8.20 3.07 -18.23
CA GLY A 239 -7.63 2.81 -19.56
C GLY A 239 -8.17 3.78 -20.62
N GLU A 240 -9.49 3.99 -20.65
CA GLU A 240 -10.13 4.92 -21.60
C GLU A 240 -9.65 6.36 -21.39
N CYS A 241 -9.66 6.86 -20.15
CA CYS A 241 -9.24 8.23 -19.86
C CYS A 241 -7.74 8.44 -20.15
N ILE A 242 -6.86 7.52 -19.73
CA ILE A 242 -5.41 7.62 -20.00
C ILE A 242 -5.15 7.60 -21.52
N ALA A 243 -5.89 6.79 -22.28
CA ALA A 243 -5.79 6.74 -23.75
C ALA A 243 -6.25 8.06 -24.41
N ALA A 244 -7.24 8.75 -23.85
CA ALA A 244 -7.65 10.08 -24.32
C ALA A 244 -6.57 11.15 -24.06
N GLN A 245 -5.98 11.18 -22.86
CA GLN A 245 -4.97 12.19 -22.50
C GLN A 245 -3.68 12.10 -23.33
N ARG A 246 -3.29 10.90 -23.78
CA ARG A 246 -2.09 10.66 -24.62
C ARG A 246 -2.09 11.37 -25.98
N ARG A 247 -3.21 11.99 -26.40
CA ARG A 247 -3.34 12.72 -27.68
C ARG A 247 -2.68 14.10 -27.68
N HIS A 248 -2.23 14.61 -26.53
CA HIS A 248 -1.69 15.96 -26.37
C HIS A 248 -0.19 15.96 -26.06
N LYS A 249 0.58 16.88 -26.66
CA LYS A 249 1.94 17.20 -26.21
C LYS A 249 1.83 18.05 -24.95
N LEU A 250 2.09 17.45 -23.79
CA LEU A 250 1.97 18.07 -22.46
C LEU A 250 3.33 18.19 -21.78
N SER A 251 3.43 19.08 -20.78
CA SER A 251 4.55 19.00 -19.82
C SER A 251 4.45 17.72 -19.00
N LYS A 252 5.56 17.25 -18.41
CA LYS A 252 5.55 16.08 -17.53
C LYS A 252 4.59 16.24 -16.35
N CYS A 253 4.55 17.42 -15.73
CA CYS A 253 3.65 17.70 -14.62
C CYS A 253 2.18 17.69 -15.08
N THR A 254 1.86 18.36 -16.18
CA THR A 254 0.50 18.39 -16.76
C THR A 254 0.03 17.00 -17.19
N ALA A 255 0.92 16.18 -17.76
CA ALA A 255 0.63 14.80 -18.14
C ALA A 255 0.33 13.93 -16.91
N ALA A 256 1.15 14.01 -15.86
CA ALA A 256 0.93 13.29 -14.61
C ALA A 256 -0.38 13.72 -13.93
N TYR A 257 -0.62 15.03 -13.79
CA TYR A 257 -1.85 15.57 -13.22
C TYR A 257 -3.11 15.09 -13.95
N ARG A 258 -3.12 15.16 -15.28
CA ARG A 258 -4.26 14.71 -16.08
C ARG A 258 -4.47 13.20 -16.08
N THR A 259 -3.44 12.40 -15.81
CA THR A 259 -3.53 10.93 -15.86
C THR A 259 -3.62 10.26 -14.48
N LEU A 260 -3.13 10.88 -13.41
CA LEU A 260 -3.28 10.42 -12.03
C LEU A 260 -4.53 11.02 -11.37
N TYR A 261 -4.64 12.35 -11.33
CA TYR A 261 -5.75 13.00 -10.63
C TYR A 261 -7.03 12.98 -11.48
N HIS A 262 -7.03 13.59 -12.67
CA HIS A 262 -8.27 13.70 -13.46
C HIS A 262 -8.88 12.35 -13.89
N CYS A 263 -8.07 11.37 -14.28
CA CYS A 263 -8.58 10.08 -14.77
C CYS A 263 -9.09 9.12 -13.68
N PHE A 264 -8.84 9.44 -12.41
CA PHE A 264 -9.25 8.60 -11.29
C PHE A 264 -9.95 9.42 -10.18
N ARG A 265 -10.29 10.71 -10.43
CA ARG A 265 -10.68 11.69 -9.39
C ARG A 265 -11.69 11.17 -8.36
N ASP A 266 -12.71 10.45 -8.83
CA ASP A 266 -13.80 9.94 -7.98
C ASP A 266 -13.35 8.72 -7.14
N ASP A 267 -12.31 8.02 -7.58
CA ASP A 267 -11.63 6.89 -6.91
C ASP A 267 -10.35 7.32 -6.15
N GLN A 268 -9.89 8.59 -6.27
CA GLN A 268 -8.62 9.10 -5.71
C GLN A 268 -8.76 9.77 -4.34
N LEU A 269 -9.97 9.99 -3.83
CA LEU A 269 -10.17 10.66 -2.54
C LEU A 269 -9.41 9.92 -1.42
N ASP A 270 -9.49 8.60 -1.37
CA ASP A 270 -8.76 7.76 -0.40
C ASP A 270 -7.23 7.76 -0.57
N LEU A 271 -6.70 8.17 -1.74
CA LEU A 271 -5.24 8.24 -1.96
C LEU A 271 -4.61 9.50 -1.37
N TYR A 272 -5.36 10.60 -1.31
CA TYR A 272 -4.85 11.91 -0.88
C TYR A 272 -5.42 12.39 0.45
N ALA A 273 -6.67 12.03 0.76
CA ALA A 273 -7.29 12.41 2.02
C ALA A 273 -6.59 11.77 3.22
N SER A 274 -6.52 12.52 4.32
CA SER A 274 -6.24 11.90 5.62
C SER A 274 -7.40 10.97 6.00
N LEU A 275 -7.13 9.74 6.45
CA LEU A 275 -8.16 8.87 7.01
C LEU A 275 -8.81 9.51 8.25
N THR A 276 -9.95 10.17 8.06
CA THR A 276 -10.77 10.76 9.12
C THR A 276 -11.96 9.88 9.52
N THR A 277 -11.87 8.57 9.25
CA THR A 277 -12.80 7.53 9.72
C THR A 277 -12.58 7.12 11.19
N ALA A 278 -12.16 8.09 12.01
CA ALA A 278 -12.18 8.02 13.47
C ALA A 278 -13.10 9.11 14.04
N ALA A 279 -14.34 9.17 13.52
CA ALA A 279 -15.41 10.00 14.05
C ALA A 279 -15.84 9.49 15.44
N ALA A 280 -15.06 9.84 16.46
CA ALA A 280 -15.32 9.48 17.84
C ALA A 280 -16.73 9.97 18.24
N ALA A 281 -17.52 9.08 18.84
CA ALA A 281 -18.83 9.40 19.38
C ALA A 281 -18.71 10.25 20.65
N VAL A 282 -18.22 11.48 20.50
CA VAL A 282 -18.19 12.50 21.55
C VAL A 282 -19.64 12.92 21.79
N THR A 283 -20.31 12.22 22.70
CA THR A 283 -21.63 12.60 23.19
C THR A 283 -21.52 13.90 23.96
N THR A 284 -21.69 15.02 23.26
CA THR A 284 -21.70 16.37 23.84
C THR A 284 -22.84 16.47 24.85
N THR A 285 -22.51 16.32 26.14
CA THR A 285 -23.46 16.40 27.26
C THR A 285 -23.86 17.85 27.52
N THR A 286 -24.79 18.36 26.70
CA THR A 286 -25.29 19.74 26.78
C THR A 286 -25.93 20.02 28.15
N THR A 287 -25.17 20.67 29.04
CA THR A 287 -25.63 21.05 30.37
C THR A 287 -26.83 21.99 30.30
N THR A 288 -28.00 21.51 30.68
CA THR A 288 -29.20 22.32 30.89
C THR A 288 -29.57 22.32 32.36
N LYS A 289 -29.37 23.47 33.04
CA LYS A 289 -29.81 23.65 34.42
C LYS A 289 -31.35 23.66 34.48
N LYS A 290 -31.94 22.76 35.27
CA LYS A 290 -33.26 22.97 35.89
C LYS A 290 -33.31 22.31 37.27
N SER A 291 -34.15 22.87 38.13
CA SER A 291 -34.14 22.65 39.58
C SER A 291 -34.87 21.39 40.04
N THR A 292 -34.29 20.67 40.99
CA THR A 292 -34.97 19.71 41.89
C THR A 292 -36.01 20.45 42.76
N PRO A 293 -37.03 19.75 43.30
CA PRO A 293 -36.88 19.10 44.61
C PRO A 293 -37.52 17.66 44.61
N PRO A 294 -37.75 16.95 45.73
CA PRO A 294 -36.88 15.80 46.04
C PRO A 294 -37.60 14.45 46.27
N ASN A 295 -36.81 13.41 46.54
CA ASN A 295 -37.20 12.11 47.12
C ASN A 295 -38.12 11.18 46.29
N ALA A 296 -37.51 10.36 45.43
CA ALA A 296 -38.02 9.02 45.10
C ALA A 296 -36.85 8.07 44.78
N ILE A 297 -36.86 6.86 45.33
CA ILE A 297 -35.90 5.79 45.01
C ILE A 297 -36.51 4.92 43.89
N PRO A 298 -35.86 4.75 42.72
CA PRO A 298 -36.28 3.75 41.75
C PRO A 298 -35.80 2.37 42.19
N ALA A 299 -36.71 1.42 42.37
CA ALA A 299 -36.36 0.03 42.64
C ALA A 299 -35.85 -0.68 41.37
N LEU A 300 -35.05 -1.74 41.56
CA LEU A 300 -34.81 -2.73 40.51
C LEU A 300 -36.15 -3.35 40.07
N SER A 301 -36.39 -3.43 38.77
CA SER A 301 -37.51 -4.17 38.19
C SER A 301 -37.02 -5.04 37.03
N VAL A 302 -37.57 -6.25 36.94
CA VAL A 302 -37.08 -7.32 36.06
C VAL A 302 -38.08 -7.58 34.93
N ARG A 303 -37.57 -7.58 33.69
CA ARG A 303 -38.09 -8.20 32.45
C ARG A 303 -39.59 -8.53 32.35
N LYS A 304 -40.21 -8.11 31.23
CA LYS A 304 -40.89 -9.05 30.30
C LYS A 304 -40.93 -8.49 28.86
N PRO A 305 -41.13 -9.34 27.83
CA PRO A 305 -40.93 -8.98 26.42
C PRO A 305 -42.23 -8.68 25.64
N CYS A 306 -42.07 -8.33 24.36
CA CYS A 306 -43.11 -7.95 23.37
C CYS A 306 -43.76 -6.58 23.67
N ASP A 307 -44.10 -5.75 22.67
CA ASP A 307 -44.63 -6.13 21.36
C ASP A 307 -44.17 -5.28 20.13
N ARG A 308 -44.61 -5.69 18.94
CA ARG A 308 -44.17 -5.20 17.62
C ARG A 308 -44.84 -3.88 17.19
N ALA A 309 -44.22 -2.74 17.49
CA ALA A 309 -44.66 -1.42 16.99
C ALA A 309 -44.33 -1.20 15.50
N LYS A 310 -45.19 -0.44 14.79
CA LYS A 310 -45.05 -0.12 13.36
C LYS A 310 -44.19 1.14 13.16
N LEU A 311 -43.31 1.15 12.17
CA LEU A 311 -42.66 2.38 11.68
C LEU A 311 -43.53 3.10 10.63
N SER A 312 -43.38 4.42 10.55
CA SER A 312 -44.04 5.30 9.57
C SER A 312 -43.32 5.28 8.21
N PRO A 313 -44.03 5.40 7.07
CA PRO A 313 -43.42 5.29 5.75
C PRO A 313 -42.88 6.62 5.20
N ASP A 314 -41.68 7.03 5.61
CA ASP A 314 -40.94 8.19 5.04
C ASP A 314 -39.45 7.88 4.87
N ALA A 315 -39.13 6.85 4.08
CA ALA A 315 -37.75 6.37 3.87
C ALA A 315 -37.43 5.94 2.41
N TRP A 316 -38.12 6.53 1.43
CA TRP A 316 -38.01 6.16 0.00
C TRP A 316 -37.76 7.40 -0.91
N GLN A 317 -36.71 8.17 -0.64
CA GLN A 317 -36.31 9.33 -1.47
C GLN A 317 -34.80 9.45 -1.76
N LEU A 318 -34.08 8.32 -1.91
CA LEU A 318 -32.69 8.31 -2.40
C LEU A 318 -32.44 7.42 -3.63
N GLU A 319 -33.49 6.89 -4.25
CA GLU A 319 -33.38 5.97 -5.41
C GLU A 319 -33.74 6.63 -6.76
N ILE A 320 -34.11 7.93 -6.77
CA ILE A 320 -34.64 8.63 -7.96
C ILE A 320 -33.67 9.71 -8.50
N ILE A 321 -32.35 9.45 -8.44
CA ILE A 321 -31.32 10.36 -8.99
C ILE A 321 -30.38 9.65 -9.99
N LEU A 322 -30.26 8.32 -9.97
CA LEU A 322 -29.34 7.57 -10.86
C LEU A 322 -29.97 7.03 -12.16
N GLU A 323 -31.25 6.67 -12.16
CA GLU A 323 -31.99 6.25 -13.38
C GLU A 323 -32.05 7.35 -14.48
N GLY A 324 -31.98 8.63 -14.08
CA GLY A 324 -32.21 9.77 -14.97
C GLY A 324 -31.10 10.06 -15.99
N LEU A 325 -29.91 9.46 -15.85
CA LEU A 325 -28.72 9.80 -16.65
C LEU A 325 -28.36 8.79 -17.75
N TYR A 326 -28.91 7.57 -17.72
CA TYR A 326 -28.53 6.51 -18.67
C TYR A 326 -29.47 6.38 -19.89
N ASN A 327 -30.51 7.22 -20.00
CA ASN A 327 -31.53 7.12 -21.05
C ASN A 327 -31.82 8.45 -21.78
N ARG A 328 -30.82 8.97 -22.51
CA ARG A 328 -31.07 9.83 -23.69
C ARG A 328 -30.20 9.43 -24.87
N LYS A 329 -30.84 8.78 -25.85
CA LYS A 329 -30.31 8.65 -27.22
C LYS A 329 -30.40 10.00 -27.93
N HIS A 330 -29.34 10.37 -28.64
CA HIS A 330 -29.41 10.99 -29.97
C HIS A 330 -28.27 10.42 -30.81
#